data_AF-A0A372F9J0-F1
#
_entry.id   AF-A0A372F9J0-F1
#
_cell.length_a   1.000
_cell.length_b   1.000
_cell.length_c   1.000
_cell.angle_alpha   90.00
_cell.angle_beta   90.00
_cell.angle_gamma   90.00
#
_symmetry.space_group_name_H-M   'P 1'
#
loop_
_entity.id
_entity.type
_entity.pdbx_description
1 polymer ?
#
loop_
_entity_poly.entity_id
_entity_poly.type
_entity_poly.pdbx_seq_one_letter_code
_entity_poly.pdbx_strand_id
1 'polypeptide(L)'
;MRIRKEMPRLAWFILPAVVGLIHYFRPSNNYAIYKGVFHHLIAQTNLYSLYPNEYFDTNHYGPFFGLIIMPFTVFPDYIGLVLWTTFHAFVLYKAFKTLPLKDVNLWIVLMICIVDLNTSSHNTQVNPSIGALIILSWYFVKEEKDFWAPLFVMIGAFVKLYGIVGLVFWLFSKHKFKYIYSSVFWAGVLFVLPMIISSPAFVTQSYVDWYHSLVEKNLSNQTGSQGIGSYQDVSLMGLFRRVGGLNLSNLIFIVPGLLLQLAPLLRINYYNNIIFQLRYLATILIFVVIFSSSSESSTYIIAVSGIAIWFITQEYPIKPWVWVLFGTVLVFTSLTAFDVFPSHIRHLFIIYSLKAFPCCVLWFACIYQLLTDKHSLTDKKWIFQD
;
A
#
# COMPACT_ATOMS: atom_id res chain seq x y z
N MET A 1 18.20 -28.50 -9.12
CA MET A 1 18.34 -27.04 -9.33
C MET A 1 17.01 -26.29 -9.52
N ARG A 2 15.97 -26.91 -10.11
CA ARG A 2 14.64 -26.29 -10.35
C ARG A 2 13.85 -25.96 -9.07
N ILE A 3 13.95 -26.79 -8.02
CA ILE A 3 13.24 -26.58 -6.74
C ILE A 3 13.68 -25.30 -6.02
N ARG A 4 15.00 -25.01 -5.96
CA ARG A 4 15.52 -23.73 -5.43
C ARG A 4 14.94 -22.53 -6.16
N LYS A 5 14.50 -22.72 -7.42
CA LYS A 5 13.93 -21.65 -8.24
C LYS A 5 12.45 -21.33 -8.02
N GLU A 6 11.73 -22.25 -7.40
CA GLU A 6 10.29 -22.10 -7.14
C GLU A 6 10.03 -21.67 -5.69
N MET A 7 11.02 -21.79 -4.80
CA MET A 7 10.85 -21.56 -3.35
C MET A 7 10.23 -20.20 -2.98
N PRO A 8 10.70 -19.04 -3.49
CA PRO A 8 10.08 -17.76 -3.13
C PRO A 8 8.63 -17.67 -3.60
N ARG A 9 8.33 -18.21 -4.79
CA ARG A 9 6.96 -18.23 -5.34
C ARG A 9 6.06 -19.14 -4.51
N LEU A 10 6.53 -20.32 -4.12
CA LEU A 10 5.80 -21.23 -3.24
C LEU A 10 5.54 -20.58 -1.87
N ALA A 11 6.57 -20.03 -1.23
CA ALA A 11 6.43 -19.37 0.07
C ALA A 11 5.47 -18.17 0.01
N TRP A 12 5.51 -17.40 -1.08
CA TRP A 12 4.64 -16.25 -1.31
C TRP A 12 3.15 -16.59 -1.27
N PHE A 13 2.75 -17.78 -1.73
CA PHE A 13 1.35 -18.21 -1.73
C PHE A 13 0.98 -19.11 -0.55
N ILE A 14 1.91 -19.97 -0.11
CA ILE A 14 1.66 -20.88 1.01
C ILE A 14 1.47 -20.09 2.31
N LEU A 15 2.29 -19.08 2.57
CA LEU A 15 2.19 -18.33 3.84
C LEU A 15 0.83 -17.64 4.00
N PRO A 16 0.33 -16.80 3.06
CA PRO A 16 -1.00 -16.21 3.18
C PRO A 16 -2.13 -17.25 3.26
N ALA A 17 -2.03 -18.37 2.54
CA ALA A 17 -3.03 -19.43 2.59
C ALA A 17 -3.09 -20.10 3.96
N VAL A 18 -1.92 -20.43 4.55
CA VAL A 18 -1.82 -20.96 5.91
C VAL A 18 -2.39 -19.96 6.92
N VAL A 19 -2.12 -18.67 6.76
CA VAL A 19 -2.70 -17.62 7.62
C VAL A 19 -4.22 -17.57 7.52
N GLY A 20 -4.78 -17.68 6.31
CA GLY A 20 -6.23 -17.79 6.13
C GLY A 20 -6.82 -18.99 6.88
N LEU A 21 -6.12 -20.14 6.88
CA LEU A 21 -6.54 -21.33 7.64
C LEU A 21 -6.42 -21.13 9.16
N ILE A 22 -5.41 -20.41 9.65
CA ILE A 22 -5.25 -20.11 11.08
C ILE A 22 -6.48 -19.36 11.62
N HIS A 23 -7.10 -18.51 10.80
CA HIS A 23 -8.30 -17.77 11.20
C HIS A 23 -9.54 -18.65 11.42
N TYR A 24 -9.50 -19.94 11.07
CA TYR A 24 -10.48 -20.91 11.55
C TYR A 24 -10.52 -20.99 13.09
N PHE A 25 -9.35 -20.87 13.74
CA PHE A 25 -9.22 -20.93 15.19
C PHE A 25 -9.24 -19.55 15.86
N ARG A 26 -9.05 -18.48 15.08
CA ARG A 26 -8.95 -17.10 15.57
C ARG A 26 -9.69 -16.16 14.61
N PRO A 27 -10.97 -15.86 14.87
CA PRO A 27 -11.76 -14.99 14.01
C PRO A 27 -11.05 -13.66 13.72
N SER A 28 -11.14 -13.18 12.48
CA SER A 28 -10.58 -11.89 12.08
C SER A 28 -11.64 -10.80 12.15
N ASN A 29 -11.38 -9.77 12.97
CA ASN A 29 -12.25 -8.60 13.05
C ASN A 29 -12.29 -7.81 11.73
N ASN A 30 -11.16 -7.66 11.05
CA ASN A 30 -11.10 -6.95 9.77
C ASN A 30 -11.94 -7.66 8.70
N TYR A 31 -11.84 -8.99 8.60
CA TYR A 31 -12.65 -9.75 7.67
C TYR A 31 -14.15 -9.68 7.99
N ALA A 32 -14.51 -9.72 9.28
CA ALA A 32 -15.90 -9.52 9.72
C ALA A 32 -16.45 -8.14 9.31
N ILE A 33 -15.66 -7.07 9.50
CA ILE A 33 -16.01 -5.72 9.02
C ILE A 33 -16.21 -5.74 7.51
N TYR A 34 -15.30 -6.32 6.73
CA TYR A 34 -15.40 -6.32 5.27
C TYR A 34 -16.62 -7.10 4.78
N LYS A 35 -16.93 -8.22 5.44
CA LYS A 35 -18.17 -8.97 5.20
C LYS A 35 -19.40 -8.11 5.51
N GLY A 36 -19.38 -7.39 6.64
CA GLY A 36 -20.38 -6.38 7.00
C GLY A 36 -20.60 -5.35 5.89
N VAL A 37 -19.52 -4.77 5.32
CA VAL A 37 -19.63 -3.78 4.24
C VAL A 37 -20.51 -4.27 3.08
N PHE A 38 -20.32 -5.52 2.64
CA PHE A 38 -21.14 -6.07 1.55
C PHE A 38 -22.59 -6.29 1.99
N HIS A 39 -22.82 -6.88 3.16
CA HIS A 39 -24.17 -7.15 3.64
C HIS A 39 -24.96 -5.87 3.95
N HIS A 40 -24.33 -4.87 4.58
CA HIS A 40 -24.92 -3.57 4.86
C HIS A 40 -25.17 -2.76 3.58
N LEU A 41 -24.32 -2.92 2.55
CA LEU A 41 -24.55 -2.32 1.23
C LEU A 41 -25.84 -2.87 0.59
N ILE A 42 -26.04 -4.19 0.59
CA ILE A 42 -27.29 -4.81 0.09
C ILE A 42 -28.48 -4.41 0.95
N ALA A 43 -28.34 -4.46 2.27
CA ALA A 43 -29.40 -4.13 3.21
C ALA A 43 -29.73 -2.63 3.26
N GLN A 44 -28.89 -1.79 2.64
CA GLN A 44 -28.95 -0.33 2.68
C GLN A 44 -28.98 0.22 4.12
N THR A 45 -28.20 -0.40 5.00
CA THR A 45 -27.91 0.11 6.35
C THR A 45 -26.61 0.89 6.36
N ASN A 46 -26.48 1.88 7.24
CA ASN A 46 -25.33 2.78 7.23
C ASN A 46 -23.99 2.02 7.33
N LEU A 47 -23.12 2.16 6.33
CA LEU A 47 -21.89 1.37 6.23
C LEU A 47 -20.84 1.70 7.31
N TYR A 48 -20.98 2.83 8.01
CA TYR A 48 -19.95 3.41 8.89
C TYR A 48 -20.37 3.45 10.36
N SER A 49 -21.56 2.94 10.68
CA SER A 49 -22.09 2.84 12.05
C SER A 49 -21.42 1.71 12.84
N LEU A 50 -21.61 1.72 14.17
CA LEU A 50 -21.18 0.64 15.04
C LEU A 50 -22.15 -0.55 14.96
N TYR A 51 -21.59 -1.75 14.83
CA TYR A 51 -22.33 -3.01 14.84
C TYR A 51 -21.71 -3.97 15.86
N PRO A 52 -21.87 -3.72 17.18
CA PRO A 52 -21.17 -4.46 18.25
C PRO A 52 -21.52 -5.96 18.31
N ASN A 53 -22.65 -6.35 17.72
CA ASN A 53 -23.05 -7.76 17.60
C ASN A 53 -22.36 -8.47 16.42
N GLU A 54 -21.71 -7.74 15.52
CA GLU A 54 -21.05 -8.26 14.32
C GLU A 54 -19.52 -8.17 14.40
N TYR A 55 -18.99 -7.05 14.92
CA TYR A 55 -17.55 -6.78 14.98
C TYR A 55 -17.20 -5.62 15.94
N PHE A 56 -15.90 -5.41 16.20
CA PHE A 56 -15.39 -4.52 17.26
C PHE A 56 -14.90 -3.13 16.81
N ASP A 57 -14.89 -2.82 15.51
CA ASP A 57 -14.51 -1.49 14.98
C ASP A 57 -15.44 -1.11 13.82
N THR A 58 -15.28 0.06 13.21
CA THR A 58 -16.12 0.52 12.10
C THR A 58 -15.43 0.35 10.75
N ASN A 59 -16.21 0.29 9.69
CA ASN A 59 -15.68 0.35 8.33
C ASN A 59 -15.07 1.73 8.05
N HIS A 60 -13.98 1.76 7.28
CA HIS A 60 -13.38 3.00 6.78
C HIS A 60 -13.04 2.92 5.28
N TYR A 61 -13.61 1.93 4.58
CA TYR A 61 -13.45 1.71 3.14
C TYR A 61 -14.64 2.28 2.37
N GLY A 62 -14.40 2.72 1.14
CA GLY A 62 -15.45 3.33 0.33
C GLY A 62 -16.54 2.32 -0.10
N PRO A 63 -17.74 2.78 -0.48
CA PRO A 63 -18.87 1.89 -0.83
C PRO A 63 -18.54 0.86 -1.91
N PHE A 64 -17.71 1.23 -2.89
CA PHE A 64 -17.21 0.33 -3.94
C PHE A 64 -16.51 -0.92 -3.40
N PHE A 65 -15.92 -0.85 -2.20
CA PHE A 65 -15.26 -1.98 -1.56
C PHE A 65 -16.20 -3.17 -1.32
N GLY A 66 -17.49 -2.94 -1.09
CA GLY A 66 -18.49 -4.00 -0.93
C GLY A 66 -18.54 -4.97 -2.12
N LEU A 67 -18.30 -4.47 -3.34
CA LEU A 67 -18.23 -5.30 -4.55
C LEU A 67 -16.93 -6.11 -4.66
N ILE A 68 -15.84 -5.59 -4.09
CA ILE A 68 -14.53 -6.27 -4.08
C ILE A 68 -14.53 -7.43 -3.10
N ILE A 69 -15.10 -7.24 -1.90
CA ILE A 69 -15.16 -8.28 -0.88
C ILE A 69 -16.25 -9.32 -1.17
N MET A 70 -17.33 -8.95 -1.88
CA MET A 70 -18.48 -9.83 -2.17
C MET A 70 -18.09 -11.29 -2.50
N PRO A 71 -17.21 -11.60 -3.46
CA PRO A 71 -16.92 -12.99 -3.84
C PRO A 71 -16.28 -13.82 -2.72
N PHE A 72 -15.71 -13.18 -1.70
CA PHE A 72 -15.07 -13.84 -0.56
C PHE A 72 -16.07 -14.09 0.57
N THR A 73 -17.15 -13.29 0.65
CA THR A 73 -18.17 -13.38 1.71
C THR A 73 -19.19 -14.51 1.52
N VAL A 74 -19.35 -15.01 0.28
CA VAL A 74 -20.38 -16.01 -0.05
C VAL A 74 -20.04 -17.41 0.43
N PHE A 75 -18.78 -17.66 0.78
CA PHE A 75 -18.32 -18.93 1.33
C PHE A 75 -18.30 -18.89 2.87
N PRO A 76 -18.28 -20.06 3.55
CA PRO A 76 -17.92 -20.11 4.96
C PRO A 76 -16.61 -19.36 5.23
N ASP A 77 -16.51 -18.68 6.38
CA ASP A 77 -15.44 -17.72 6.65
C ASP A 77 -14.04 -18.30 6.46
N TYR A 78 -13.81 -19.57 6.81
CA TYR A 78 -12.50 -20.22 6.64
C TYR A 78 -12.06 -20.35 5.17
N ILE A 79 -13.01 -20.56 4.25
CA ILE A 79 -12.71 -20.56 2.80
C ILE A 79 -12.53 -19.12 2.33
N GLY A 80 -13.43 -18.23 2.71
CA GLY A 80 -13.40 -16.82 2.32
C GLY A 80 -12.10 -16.13 2.75
N LEU A 81 -11.63 -16.38 3.97
CA LEU A 81 -10.36 -15.88 4.52
C LEU A 81 -9.14 -16.39 3.75
N VAL A 82 -9.07 -17.69 3.43
CA VAL A 82 -7.97 -18.25 2.63
C VAL A 82 -7.95 -17.66 1.23
N LEU A 83 -9.12 -17.54 0.59
CA LEU A 83 -9.22 -16.91 -0.71
C LEU A 83 -8.83 -15.43 -0.65
N TRP A 84 -9.24 -14.72 0.41
CA TRP A 84 -8.98 -13.29 0.60
C TRP A 84 -7.49 -12.99 0.76
N THR A 85 -6.80 -13.67 1.68
CA THR A 85 -5.36 -13.45 1.92
C THR A 85 -4.54 -13.86 0.69
N THR A 86 -4.91 -14.97 0.04
CA THR A 86 -4.22 -15.46 -1.17
C THR A 86 -4.48 -14.54 -2.36
N PHE A 87 -5.67 -13.96 -2.49
CA PHE A 87 -6.01 -13.00 -3.54
C PHE A 87 -5.12 -11.75 -3.45
N HIS A 88 -4.97 -11.16 -2.26
CA HIS A 88 -4.10 -9.99 -2.08
C HIS A 88 -2.63 -10.30 -2.40
N ALA A 89 -2.14 -11.48 -2.00
CA ALA A 89 -0.81 -11.95 -2.38
C ALA A 89 -0.66 -12.14 -3.90
N PHE A 90 -1.69 -12.68 -4.56
CA PHE A 90 -1.72 -12.88 -6.01
C PHE A 90 -1.70 -11.56 -6.78
N VAL A 91 -2.52 -10.60 -6.38
CA VAL A 91 -2.58 -9.28 -7.04
C VAL A 91 -1.22 -8.58 -6.94
N LEU A 92 -0.57 -8.62 -5.78
CA LEU A 92 0.78 -8.04 -5.60
C LEU A 92 1.85 -8.80 -6.39
N TYR A 93 1.82 -10.14 -6.42
CA TYR A 93 2.70 -10.94 -7.26
C TYR A 93 2.56 -10.58 -8.75
N LYS A 94 1.32 -10.44 -9.23
CA LYS A 94 1.03 -10.04 -10.61
C LYS A 94 1.61 -8.67 -10.93
N ALA A 95 1.45 -7.70 -10.03
CA ALA A 95 2.06 -6.37 -10.19
C ALA A 95 3.60 -6.43 -10.23
N PHE A 96 4.24 -7.23 -9.39
CA PHE A 96 5.69 -7.42 -9.47
C PHE A 96 6.14 -8.09 -10.78
N LYS A 97 5.34 -9.01 -11.33
CA LYS A 97 5.60 -9.61 -12.64
C LYS A 97 5.51 -8.63 -13.81
N THR A 98 4.83 -7.49 -13.66
CA THR A 98 4.77 -6.46 -14.70
C THR A 98 5.95 -5.49 -14.66
N LEU A 99 6.71 -5.47 -13.55
CA LEU A 99 7.96 -4.74 -13.51
C LEU A 99 8.93 -5.37 -14.51
N PRO A 100 9.69 -4.57 -15.28
CA PRO A 100 10.61 -5.09 -16.28
C PRO A 100 11.86 -5.65 -15.60
N LEU A 101 11.74 -6.76 -14.87
CA LEU A 101 12.79 -7.34 -14.05
C LEU A 101 13.19 -8.71 -14.57
N LYS A 102 14.49 -8.99 -14.54
CA LYS A 102 14.97 -10.38 -14.64
C LYS A 102 14.38 -11.24 -13.53
N ASP A 103 14.24 -12.54 -13.78
CA ASP A 103 13.66 -13.47 -12.81
C ASP A 103 14.39 -13.42 -11.45
N VAL A 104 15.72 -13.31 -11.42
CA VAL A 104 16.46 -13.21 -10.16
C VAL A 104 16.07 -11.98 -9.34
N ASN A 105 15.82 -10.84 -9.99
CA ASN A 105 15.45 -9.60 -9.32
C ASN A 105 14.01 -9.65 -8.82
N LEU A 106 13.11 -10.28 -9.58
CA LEU A 106 11.74 -10.56 -9.10
C LEU A 106 11.78 -11.34 -7.79
N TRP A 107 12.67 -12.32 -7.67
CA TRP A 107 12.71 -13.15 -6.46
C TRP A 107 13.27 -12.42 -5.26
N ILE A 108 14.28 -11.56 -5.49
CA ILE A 108 14.76 -10.65 -4.46
C ILE A 108 13.61 -9.78 -3.97
N VAL A 109 12.80 -9.22 -4.88
CA VAL A 109 11.61 -8.42 -4.51
C VAL A 109 10.62 -9.23 -3.67
N LEU A 110 10.28 -10.46 -4.10
CA LEU A 110 9.38 -11.33 -3.36
C LEU A 110 9.91 -11.65 -1.96
N MET A 111 11.20 -11.98 -1.84
CA MET A 111 11.80 -12.31 -0.55
C MET A 111 11.92 -11.11 0.38
N ILE A 112 12.13 -9.90 -0.14
CA ILE A 112 12.11 -8.67 0.64
C ILE A 112 10.72 -8.42 1.23
N CYS A 113 9.68 -8.61 0.41
CA CYS A 113 8.31 -8.27 0.78
C CYS A 113 7.57 -9.36 1.56
N ILE A 114 8.11 -10.59 1.64
CA ILE A 114 7.39 -11.74 2.19
C ILE A 114 7.02 -11.56 3.67
N VAL A 115 7.88 -10.89 4.44
CA VAL A 115 7.69 -10.65 5.87
C VAL A 115 6.49 -9.72 6.08
N ASP A 116 6.48 -8.55 5.43
CA ASP A 116 5.37 -7.61 5.55
C ASP A 116 4.09 -8.09 4.85
N LEU A 117 4.18 -8.93 3.80
CA LEU A 117 3.02 -9.61 3.22
C LEU A 117 2.37 -10.53 4.25
N ASN A 118 3.19 -11.28 4.98
CA ASN A 118 2.72 -12.18 6.03
C ASN A 118 2.08 -11.39 7.19
N THR A 119 2.68 -10.27 7.61
CA THR A 119 2.07 -9.34 8.58
C THR A 119 0.72 -8.82 8.08
N SER A 120 0.63 -8.41 6.81
CA SER A 120 -0.62 -7.94 6.21
C SER A 120 -1.69 -9.03 6.16
N SER A 121 -1.29 -10.26 5.84
CA SER A 121 -2.17 -11.43 5.77
C SER A 121 -2.74 -11.79 7.13
N HIS A 122 -1.95 -11.73 8.21
CA HIS A 122 -2.42 -12.00 9.58
C HIS A 122 -3.43 -10.96 10.08
N ASN A 123 -3.40 -9.76 9.51
CA ASN A 123 -4.39 -8.73 9.76
C ASN A 123 -5.51 -8.76 8.70
N THR A 124 -5.49 -9.71 7.77
CA THR A 124 -6.43 -9.84 6.63
C THR A 124 -6.57 -8.55 5.82
N GLN A 125 -5.51 -7.77 5.69
CA GLN A 125 -5.55 -6.41 5.14
C GLN A 125 -5.50 -6.34 3.61
N VAL A 126 -6.14 -5.31 3.04
CA VAL A 126 -6.16 -5.05 1.59
C VAL A 126 -4.89 -4.38 1.06
N ASN A 127 -4.00 -3.95 1.96
CA ASN A 127 -2.82 -3.14 1.64
C ASN A 127 -1.90 -3.75 0.56
N PRO A 128 -1.70 -5.08 0.44
CA PRO A 128 -0.91 -5.64 -0.67
C PRO A 128 -1.52 -5.31 -2.03
N SER A 129 -2.84 -5.36 -2.16
CA SER A 129 -3.52 -4.95 -3.40
C SER A 129 -3.42 -3.45 -3.64
N ILE A 130 -3.49 -2.59 -2.62
CA ILE A 130 -3.31 -1.14 -2.79
C ILE A 130 -1.92 -0.84 -3.39
N GLY A 131 -0.85 -1.44 -2.85
CA GLY A 131 0.50 -1.30 -3.42
C GLY A 131 0.58 -1.84 -4.85
N ALA A 132 -0.05 -2.98 -5.11
CA ALA A 132 -0.13 -3.57 -6.44
C ALA A 132 -0.85 -2.66 -7.46
N LEU A 133 -1.96 -2.03 -7.08
CA LEU A 133 -2.73 -1.13 -7.93
C LEU A 133 -1.91 0.12 -8.31
N ILE A 134 -1.12 0.66 -7.37
CA ILE A 134 -0.19 1.76 -7.66
C ILE A 134 0.86 1.31 -8.70
N ILE A 135 1.47 0.13 -8.51
CA ILE A 135 2.45 -0.42 -9.48
C ILE A 135 1.80 -0.66 -10.85
N LEU A 136 0.60 -1.23 -10.89
CA LEU A 136 -0.14 -1.50 -12.13
C LEU A 136 -0.52 -0.21 -12.85
N SER A 137 -0.90 0.84 -12.12
CA SER A 137 -1.20 2.14 -12.73
C SER A 137 0.01 2.71 -13.46
N TRP A 138 1.21 2.63 -12.86
CA TRP A 138 2.47 2.99 -13.53
C TRP A 138 2.74 2.11 -14.75
N TYR A 139 2.61 0.79 -14.60
CA TYR A 139 2.87 -0.16 -15.68
C TYR A 139 1.97 0.11 -16.91
N PHE A 140 0.68 0.34 -16.70
CA PHE A 140 -0.24 0.62 -17.81
C PHE A 140 0.03 1.96 -18.50
N VAL A 141 0.53 2.98 -17.78
CA VAL A 141 1.04 4.20 -18.42
C VAL A 141 2.27 3.90 -19.28
N LYS A 142 3.23 3.13 -18.73
CA LYS A 142 4.46 2.74 -19.44
C LYS A 142 4.16 1.95 -20.72
N GLU A 143 3.11 1.13 -20.70
CA GLU A 143 2.63 0.37 -21.87
C GLU A 143 1.68 1.17 -22.78
N GLU A 144 1.53 2.48 -22.57
CA GLU A 144 0.67 3.37 -23.37
C GLU A 144 -0.82 2.96 -23.36
N LYS A 145 -1.21 2.16 -22.36
CA LYS A 145 -2.59 1.75 -22.10
C LYS A 145 -3.30 2.77 -21.21
N ASP A 146 -3.23 4.04 -21.62
CA ASP A 146 -3.69 5.20 -20.83
C ASP A 146 -5.19 5.23 -20.53
N PHE A 147 -6.00 4.45 -21.27
CA PHE A 147 -7.41 4.27 -20.89
C PHE A 147 -7.56 3.42 -19.63
N TRP A 148 -6.75 2.39 -19.47
CA TRP A 148 -6.83 1.43 -18.37
C TRP A 148 -5.96 1.82 -17.18
N ALA A 149 -4.91 2.63 -17.36
CA ALA A 149 -4.06 3.05 -16.26
C ALA A 149 -4.84 3.73 -15.11
N PRO A 150 -5.78 4.66 -15.37
CA PRO A 150 -6.58 5.26 -14.31
C PRO A 150 -7.56 4.30 -13.63
N LEU A 151 -7.97 3.19 -14.26
CA LEU A 151 -8.82 2.19 -13.60
C LEU A 151 -8.16 1.70 -12.31
N PHE A 152 -6.87 1.36 -12.34
CA PHE A 152 -6.16 0.87 -11.16
C PHE A 152 -6.02 1.95 -10.08
N VAL A 153 -5.81 3.21 -10.48
CA VAL A 153 -5.81 4.36 -9.57
C VAL A 153 -7.18 4.50 -8.89
N MET A 154 -8.26 4.44 -9.67
CA MET A 154 -9.62 4.63 -9.15
C MET A 154 -10.08 3.45 -8.30
N ILE A 155 -9.78 2.19 -8.66
CA ILE A 155 -10.04 1.03 -7.79
C ILE A 155 -9.35 1.25 -6.45
N GLY A 156 -8.07 1.64 -6.48
CA GLY A 156 -7.31 1.93 -5.26
C GLY A 156 -8.01 3.01 -4.45
N ALA A 157 -8.22 4.19 -5.05
CA ALA A 157 -8.80 5.36 -4.39
C ALA A 157 -10.20 5.11 -3.81
N PHE A 158 -11.06 4.38 -4.53
CA PHE A 158 -12.45 4.07 -4.12
C PHE A 158 -12.53 2.98 -3.03
N VAL A 159 -11.49 2.15 -2.89
CA VAL A 159 -11.34 1.24 -1.75
C VAL A 159 -10.74 1.99 -0.57
N LYS A 160 -9.58 2.62 -0.79
CA LYS A 160 -8.77 3.35 0.20
C LYS A 160 -8.04 4.49 -0.50
N LEU A 161 -8.17 5.72 0.01
CA LEU A 161 -7.66 6.93 -0.66
C LEU A 161 -6.17 6.88 -1.09
N TYR A 162 -5.36 6.00 -0.49
CA TYR A 162 -3.96 5.77 -0.87
C TYR A 162 -3.75 5.55 -2.38
N GLY A 163 -4.70 4.93 -3.09
CA GLY A 163 -4.56 4.68 -4.53
C GLY A 163 -4.43 5.96 -5.37
N ILE A 164 -4.94 7.10 -4.89
CA ILE A 164 -5.01 8.36 -5.65
C ILE A 164 -3.64 8.89 -6.06
N VAL A 165 -2.58 8.54 -5.32
CA VAL A 165 -1.20 8.97 -5.61
C VAL A 165 -0.74 8.49 -6.99
N GLY A 166 -1.34 7.43 -7.54
CA GLY A 166 -1.04 6.93 -8.88
C GLY A 166 -1.42 7.91 -10.01
N LEU A 167 -2.24 8.94 -9.76
CA LEU A 167 -2.54 10.00 -10.73
C LEU A 167 -1.28 10.72 -11.22
N VAL A 168 -0.22 10.77 -10.40
CA VAL A 168 1.05 11.41 -10.75
C VAL A 168 1.68 10.81 -12.00
N PHE A 169 1.41 9.53 -12.30
CA PHE A 169 1.96 8.84 -13.47
C PHE A 169 1.43 9.39 -14.80
N TRP A 170 0.36 10.19 -14.79
CA TRP A 170 -0.04 11.00 -15.94
C TRP A 170 1.11 11.82 -16.55
N LEU A 171 2.06 12.27 -15.72
CA LEU A 171 3.23 13.01 -16.19
C LEU A 171 4.09 12.19 -17.15
N PHE A 172 4.16 10.87 -16.94
CA PHE A 172 4.89 9.91 -17.79
C PHE A 172 4.07 9.42 -18.99
N SER A 173 2.77 9.75 -19.05
CA SER A 173 1.90 9.37 -20.18
C SER A 173 2.24 10.14 -21.45
N LYS A 174 2.29 9.40 -22.58
CA LYS A 174 2.32 9.97 -23.94
C LYS A 174 0.94 10.45 -24.39
N HIS A 175 -0.14 9.90 -23.86
CA HIS A 175 -1.52 10.27 -24.20
C HIS A 175 -2.22 10.99 -23.04
N LYS A 176 -1.75 12.19 -22.73
CA LYS A 176 -2.18 12.99 -21.56
C LYS A 176 -3.69 13.24 -21.50
N PHE A 177 -4.30 13.67 -22.61
CA PHE A 177 -5.75 13.89 -22.66
C PHE A 177 -6.53 12.57 -22.48
N LYS A 178 -6.00 11.48 -23.03
CA LYS A 178 -6.60 10.15 -22.89
C LYS A 178 -6.68 9.72 -21.44
N TYR A 179 -5.57 9.86 -20.74
CA TYR A 179 -5.52 9.56 -19.31
C TYR A 179 -6.50 10.43 -18.51
N ILE A 180 -6.58 11.75 -18.77
CA ILE A 180 -7.49 12.67 -18.04
C ILE A 180 -8.96 12.25 -18.20
N TYR A 181 -9.45 12.09 -19.44
CA TYR A 181 -10.85 11.70 -19.61
C TYR A 181 -11.10 10.29 -19.07
N SER A 182 -10.11 9.40 -19.13
CA SER A 182 -10.21 8.04 -18.59
C SER A 182 -10.26 8.02 -17.06
N SER A 183 -9.57 8.94 -16.39
CA SER A 183 -9.68 9.15 -14.94
C SER A 183 -11.11 9.53 -14.55
N VAL A 184 -11.72 10.48 -15.26
CA VAL A 184 -13.11 10.89 -15.03
C VAL A 184 -14.09 9.75 -15.33
N PHE A 185 -13.89 9.06 -16.46
CA PHE A 185 -14.70 7.92 -16.87
C PHE A 185 -14.70 6.81 -15.81
N TRP A 186 -13.51 6.35 -15.37
CA TRP A 186 -13.42 5.29 -14.38
C TRP A 186 -13.90 5.73 -13.00
N ALA A 187 -13.67 6.97 -12.59
CA ALA A 187 -14.26 7.50 -11.36
C ALA A 187 -15.80 7.43 -11.40
N GLY A 188 -16.40 7.84 -12.52
CA GLY A 188 -17.85 7.74 -12.73
C GLY A 188 -18.37 6.31 -12.71
N VAL A 189 -17.69 5.39 -13.42
CA VAL A 189 -18.07 3.97 -13.44
C VAL A 189 -18.01 3.35 -12.04
N LEU A 190 -16.92 3.53 -11.30
CA LEU A 190 -16.77 2.92 -9.96
C LEU A 190 -17.68 3.56 -8.91
N PHE A 191 -18.05 4.83 -9.09
CA PHE A 191 -19.05 5.51 -8.26
C PHE A 191 -20.46 4.92 -8.46
N VAL A 192 -20.84 4.63 -9.70
CA VAL A 192 -22.17 4.09 -10.03
C VAL A 192 -22.25 2.58 -9.76
N LEU A 193 -21.14 1.85 -9.81
CA LEU A 193 -21.17 0.38 -9.73
C LEU A 193 -21.88 -0.20 -8.50
N PRO A 194 -21.74 0.35 -7.27
CA PRO A 194 -22.49 -0.11 -6.10
C PRO A 194 -24.01 0.04 -6.25
N MET A 195 -24.47 0.96 -7.12
CA MET A 195 -25.90 1.19 -7.37
C MET A 195 -26.59 0.03 -8.11
N ILE A 196 -25.81 -0.95 -8.59
CA ILE A 196 -26.37 -2.19 -9.16
C ILE A 196 -27.07 -3.02 -8.09
N ILE A 197 -26.58 -2.98 -6.84
CA ILE A 197 -27.08 -3.79 -5.72
C ILE A 197 -27.74 -2.95 -4.61
N SER A 198 -27.71 -1.63 -4.73
CA SER A 198 -28.23 -0.68 -3.74
C SER A 198 -28.84 0.53 -4.43
N SER A 199 -29.73 1.27 -3.76
CA SER A 199 -30.32 2.48 -4.38
C SER A 199 -29.28 3.58 -4.63
N PRO A 200 -29.40 4.37 -5.71
CA PRO A 200 -28.52 5.51 -5.97
C PRO A 200 -28.45 6.49 -4.78
N ALA A 201 -29.59 6.76 -4.14
CA ALA A 201 -29.68 7.65 -2.98
C ALA A 201 -28.83 7.12 -1.80
N PHE A 202 -28.95 5.84 -1.48
CA PHE A 202 -28.15 5.20 -0.43
C PHE A 202 -26.65 5.26 -0.74
N VAL A 203 -26.25 4.93 -1.97
CA VAL A 203 -24.83 4.95 -2.37
C VAL A 203 -24.27 6.36 -2.30
N THR A 204 -25.00 7.36 -2.79
CA THR A 204 -24.57 8.77 -2.70
C THR A 204 -24.40 9.24 -1.26
N GLN A 205 -25.33 8.88 -0.38
CA GLN A 205 -25.22 9.20 1.04
C GLN A 205 -24.03 8.48 1.68
N SER A 206 -23.79 7.21 1.32
CA SER A 206 -22.66 6.44 1.84
C SER A 206 -21.31 7.06 1.49
N TYR A 207 -21.15 7.72 0.33
CA TYR A 207 -19.92 8.47 0.04
C TYR A 207 -19.74 9.70 0.92
N VAL A 208 -20.82 10.38 1.30
CA VAL A 208 -20.79 11.49 2.27
C VAL A 208 -20.44 10.96 3.66
N ASP A 209 -21.07 9.86 4.08
CA ASP A 209 -20.79 9.21 5.36
C ASP A 209 -19.34 8.71 5.44
N TRP A 210 -18.79 8.23 4.31
CA TRP A 210 -17.38 7.83 4.23
C TRP A 210 -16.43 9.00 4.49
N TYR A 211 -16.73 10.17 3.92
CA TYR A 211 -15.95 11.38 4.19
C TYR A 211 -15.92 11.71 5.68
N HIS A 212 -17.09 11.70 6.35
CA HIS A 212 -17.18 11.96 7.79
C HIS A 212 -16.42 10.91 8.60
N SER A 213 -16.59 9.62 8.28
CA SER A 213 -15.86 8.52 8.90
C SER A 213 -14.34 8.69 8.80
N LEU A 214 -13.83 9.11 7.64
CA LEU A 214 -12.40 9.34 7.44
C LEU A 214 -11.87 10.56 8.22
N VAL A 215 -12.64 11.64 8.32
CA VAL A 215 -12.28 12.82 9.12
C VAL A 215 -12.17 12.44 10.60
N GLU A 216 -13.17 11.73 11.12
CA GLU A 216 -13.20 11.24 12.49
C GLU A 216 -12.06 10.24 12.76
N LYS A 217 -11.83 9.29 11.84
CA LYS A 217 -10.73 8.32 11.96
C LYS A 217 -9.37 9.00 11.95
N ASN A 218 -9.15 10.00 11.10
CA ASN A 218 -7.91 10.76 11.07
C ASN A 218 -7.67 11.52 12.38
N LEU A 219 -8.72 12.06 13.01
CA LEU A 219 -8.62 12.69 14.33
C LEU A 219 -8.32 11.64 15.40
N SER A 220 -9.05 10.52 15.41
CA SER A 220 -8.85 9.40 16.35
C SER A 220 -7.44 8.81 16.27
N ASN A 221 -6.89 8.65 15.07
CA ASN A 221 -5.51 8.19 14.88
C ASN A 221 -4.51 9.15 15.52
N GLN A 222 -4.73 10.47 15.39
CA GLN A 222 -3.86 11.48 15.98
C GLN A 222 -3.99 11.54 17.50
N THR A 223 -5.21 11.53 18.04
CA THR A 223 -5.46 11.63 19.49
C THR A 223 -5.07 10.34 20.22
N GLY A 224 -5.40 9.18 19.64
CA GLY A 224 -4.96 7.88 20.14
C GLY A 224 -3.43 7.73 20.13
N SER A 225 -2.75 8.44 19.23
CA SER A 225 -1.28 8.53 19.22
C SER A 225 -0.70 9.37 20.36
N GLN A 226 -1.50 10.20 21.04
CA GLN A 226 -1.10 10.92 22.25
C GLN A 226 -1.27 10.07 23.52
N GLY A 227 -1.92 8.90 23.41
CA GLY A 227 -2.02 7.89 24.48
C GLY A 227 -0.96 6.79 24.36
N ILE A 228 -0.81 5.98 25.41
CA ILE A 228 0.12 4.83 25.42
C ILE A 228 -0.36 3.80 24.38
N GLY A 229 0.38 3.64 23.28
CA GLY A 229 0.36 2.41 22.47
C GLY A 229 -0.70 2.27 21.36
N SER A 230 -1.03 3.33 20.61
CA SER A 230 -1.85 3.17 19.40
C SER A 230 -1.11 2.39 18.30
N TYR A 231 -1.79 1.41 17.69
CA TYR A 231 -1.29 0.63 16.55
C TYR A 231 -1.38 1.38 15.20
N GLN A 232 -2.09 2.52 15.19
CA GLN A 232 -2.21 3.42 14.03
C GLN A 232 -1.14 4.50 14.06
N ASP A 233 -1.13 5.38 13.06
CA ASP A 233 -0.18 6.49 12.91
C ASP A 233 1.29 6.05 13.00
N VAL A 234 1.60 4.87 12.47
CA VAL A 234 2.97 4.38 12.29
C VAL A 234 3.58 5.11 11.11
N SER A 235 3.90 6.39 11.30
CA SER A 235 4.20 7.38 10.26
C SER A 235 5.28 8.37 10.72
N LEU A 236 5.76 9.24 9.84
CA LEU A 236 6.65 10.34 10.22
C LEU A 236 5.97 11.27 11.23
N MET A 237 4.68 11.56 11.04
CA MET A 237 3.93 12.44 11.94
C MET A 237 3.76 11.79 13.32
N GLY A 238 3.46 10.49 13.36
CA GLY A 238 3.37 9.73 14.60
C GLY A 238 4.70 9.62 15.33
N LEU A 239 5.82 9.45 14.61
CA LEU A 239 7.16 9.48 15.20
C LEU A 239 7.41 10.80 15.94
N PHE A 240 7.13 11.95 15.31
CA PHE A 240 7.32 13.26 15.93
C PHE A 240 6.36 13.51 17.10
N ARG A 241 5.10 13.10 16.97
CA ARG A 241 4.11 13.17 18.07
C ARG A 241 4.58 12.39 19.29
N ARG A 242 5.04 11.15 19.10
CA ARG A 242 5.28 10.20 20.19
C ARG A 242 6.69 10.27 20.78
N VAL A 243 7.69 10.59 19.99
CA VAL A 243 9.08 10.78 20.48
C VAL A 243 9.29 12.21 20.99
N GLY A 244 8.76 13.20 20.28
CA GLY A 244 8.95 14.62 20.63
C GLY A 244 7.90 15.19 21.57
N GLY A 245 6.78 14.51 21.80
CA GLY A 245 5.63 15.06 22.54
C GLY A 245 4.96 16.24 21.80
N LEU A 246 5.19 16.36 20.49
CA LEU A 246 4.77 17.53 19.72
C LEU A 246 3.43 17.28 19.03
N ASN A 247 2.35 17.92 19.51
CA ASN A 247 1.04 17.86 18.87
C ASN A 247 0.93 18.90 17.74
N LEU A 248 1.63 18.64 16.63
CA LEU A 248 1.64 19.50 15.45
C LEU A 248 0.60 19.06 14.42
N SER A 249 0.09 20.03 13.66
CA SER A 249 -0.77 19.75 12.51
C SER A 249 -0.06 18.84 11.49
N ASN A 250 -0.76 17.81 11.00
CA ASN A 250 -0.26 16.94 9.94
C ASN A 250 0.22 17.73 8.70
N LEU A 251 -0.37 18.89 8.42
CA LEU A 251 -0.02 19.73 7.27
C LEU A 251 1.43 20.22 7.31
N ILE A 252 2.01 20.41 8.50
CA ILE A 252 3.42 20.81 8.66
C ILE A 252 4.37 19.74 8.11
N PHE A 253 3.94 18.47 8.09
CA PHE A 253 4.72 17.37 7.52
C PHE A 253 4.30 17.10 6.06
N ILE A 254 2.99 17.04 5.80
CA ILE A 254 2.45 16.68 4.49
C ILE A 254 2.82 17.71 3.42
N VAL A 255 2.74 19.01 3.70
CA VAL A 255 3.02 20.04 2.69
C VAL A 255 4.50 20.02 2.27
N PRO A 256 5.49 20.10 3.17
CA PRO A 256 6.90 19.97 2.77
C PRO A 256 7.23 18.60 2.17
N GLY A 257 6.65 17.52 2.72
CA GLY A 257 6.82 16.17 2.17
C GLY A 257 6.33 16.06 0.73
N LEU A 258 5.16 16.63 0.43
CA LEU A 258 4.60 16.67 -0.91
C LEU A 258 5.46 17.52 -1.86
N LEU A 259 5.94 18.69 -1.43
CA LEU A 259 6.83 19.52 -2.23
C LEU A 259 8.13 18.77 -2.58
N LEU A 260 8.72 18.07 -1.62
CA LEU A 260 9.89 17.22 -1.85
C LEU A 260 9.58 16.03 -2.76
N GLN A 261 8.42 15.40 -2.62
CA GLN A 261 7.97 14.30 -3.48
C GLN A 261 7.74 14.76 -4.93
N LEU A 262 7.32 16.01 -5.13
CA LEU A 262 7.11 16.60 -6.46
C LEU A 262 8.41 17.15 -7.07
N ALA A 263 9.39 17.57 -6.27
CA ALA A 263 10.63 18.19 -6.75
C ALA A 263 11.38 17.38 -7.84
N PRO A 264 11.54 16.03 -7.73
CA PRO A 264 12.13 15.23 -8.80
C PRO A 264 11.46 15.39 -10.17
N LEU A 265 10.15 15.64 -10.20
CA LEU A 265 9.38 15.76 -11.44
C LEU A 265 9.75 17.01 -12.24
N LEU A 266 10.46 17.98 -11.67
CA LEU A 266 11.03 19.11 -12.42
C LEU A 266 12.09 18.65 -13.44
N ARG A 267 12.66 17.45 -13.28
CA ARG A 267 13.67 16.90 -14.19
C ARG A 267 13.01 16.18 -15.39
N ILE A 268 12.23 16.93 -16.17
CA ILE A 268 11.40 16.44 -17.30
C ILE A 268 12.19 15.59 -18.31
N ASN A 269 13.47 15.92 -18.52
CA ASN A 269 14.36 15.18 -19.42
C ASN A 269 14.54 13.70 -19.07
N TYR A 270 14.24 13.28 -17.83
CA TYR A 270 14.31 11.89 -17.39
C TYR A 270 12.99 11.13 -17.41
N TYR A 271 11.89 11.74 -17.88
CA TYR A 271 10.59 11.07 -17.88
C TYR A 271 10.57 9.80 -18.72
N ASN A 272 11.35 9.72 -19.80
CA ASN A 272 11.49 8.50 -20.60
C ASN A 272 12.48 7.48 -20.02
N ASN A 273 13.20 7.84 -18.94
CA ASN A 273 14.17 6.94 -18.32
C ASN A 273 13.45 5.97 -17.36
N ILE A 274 13.50 4.68 -17.69
CA ILE A 274 12.83 3.63 -16.91
C ILE A 274 13.30 3.55 -15.45
N ILE A 275 14.57 3.81 -15.17
CA ILE A 275 15.10 3.79 -13.80
C ILE A 275 14.58 4.99 -13.02
N PHE A 276 14.52 6.17 -13.64
CA PHE A 276 13.92 7.34 -13.01
C PHE A 276 12.45 7.06 -12.66
N GLN A 277 11.68 6.52 -13.60
CA GLN A 277 10.28 6.16 -13.35
C GLN A 277 10.13 5.10 -12.24
N LEU A 278 10.94 4.03 -12.24
CA LEU A 278 10.88 2.99 -11.21
C LEU A 278 11.29 3.52 -9.82
N ARG A 279 12.32 4.37 -9.75
CA ARG A 279 12.72 5.02 -8.49
C ARG A 279 11.65 6.01 -8.02
N TYR A 280 10.97 6.69 -8.93
CA TYR A 280 9.84 7.55 -8.59
C TYR A 280 8.63 6.75 -8.09
N LEU A 281 8.31 5.62 -8.74
CA LEU A 281 7.31 4.67 -8.25
C LEU A 281 7.65 4.17 -6.84
N ALA A 282 8.92 3.83 -6.60
CA ALA A 282 9.41 3.43 -5.29
C ALA A 282 9.18 4.52 -4.22
N THR A 283 9.50 5.79 -4.52
CA THR A 283 9.27 6.87 -3.55
C THR A 283 7.81 7.12 -3.28
N ILE A 284 6.94 7.04 -4.30
CA ILE A 284 5.48 7.18 -4.13
C ILE A 284 4.91 6.10 -3.22
N LEU A 285 5.34 4.83 -3.40
CA LEU A 285 4.92 3.71 -2.55
C LEU A 285 5.36 3.89 -1.09
N ILE A 286 6.54 4.47 -0.84
CA ILE A 286 7.00 4.77 0.52
C ILE A 286 6.24 5.98 1.09
N PHE A 287 6.13 7.05 0.30
CA PHE A 287 5.51 8.33 0.66
C PHE A 287 4.09 8.15 1.20
N VAL A 288 3.25 7.39 0.48
CA VAL A 288 1.83 7.20 0.85
C VAL A 288 1.66 6.55 2.22
N VAL A 289 2.64 5.78 2.69
CA VAL A 289 2.62 5.15 4.02
C VAL A 289 3.19 6.09 5.07
N ILE A 290 4.39 6.64 4.85
CA ILE A 290 5.09 7.41 5.89
C ILE A 290 4.44 8.79 6.15
N PHE A 291 3.62 9.30 5.23
CA PHE A 291 2.86 10.55 5.38
C PHE A 291 1.36 10.31 5.63
N SER A 292 0.97 9.14 6.16
CA SER A 292 -0.43 8.86 6.53
C SER A 292 -0.59 8.53 8.01
N SER A 293 -1.58 9.18 8.65
CA SER A 293 -2.00 8.87 10.03
C SER A 293 -2.71 7.51 10.16
N SER A 294 -3.17 6.94 9.04
CA SER A 294 -3.86 5.64 9.00
C SER A 294 -2.91 4.47 8.71
N SER A 295 -1.60 4.71 8.80
CA SER A 295 -0.60 3.68 8.62
C SER A 295 -0.44 2.86 9.89
N GLU A 296 -0.43 1.54 9.73
CA GLU A 296 -0.18 0.55 10.78
C GLU A 296 0.86 -0.45 10.28
N SER A 297 1.30 -1.38 11.13
CA SER A 297 2.34 -2.36 10.76
C SER A 297 2.02 -3.14 9.47
N SER A 298 0.76 -3.50 9.25
CA SER A 298 0.28 -4.21 8.05
C SER A 298 0.35 -3.39 6.75
N THR A 299 0.41 -2.06 6.88
CA THR A 299 0.41 -1.11 5.74
C THR A 299 1.79 -1.05 5.09
N TYR A 300 2.85 -1.38 5.83
CA TYR A 300 4.23 -1.29 5.38
C TYR A 300 4.58 -2.21 4.22
N ILE A 301 3.76 -3.22 3.89
CA ILE A 301 3.91 -3.97 2.64
C ILE A 301 3.94 -3.05 1.41
N ILE A 302 3.22 -1.92 1.42
CA ILE A 302 3.25 -0.92 0.34
C ILE A 302 4.62 -0.24 0.30
N ALA A 303 5.10 0.29 1.43
CA ALA A 303 6.40 0.97 1.52
C ALA A 303 7.57 0.02 1.20
N VAL A 304 7.55 -1.19 1.75
CA VAL A 304 8.58 -2.22 1.54
C VAL A 304 8.59 -2.70 0.09
N SER A 305 7.44 -2.73 -0.60
CA SER A 305 7.41 -2.93 -2.06
C SER A 305 8.18 -1.82 -2.80
N GLY A 306 8.00 -0.56 -2.38
CA GLY A 306 8.79 0.56 -2.91
C GLY A 306 10.28 0.40 -2.62
N ILE A 307 10.64 0.00 -1.40
CA ILE A 307 12.05 -0.22 -0.98
C ILE A 307 12.70 -1.35 -1.78
N ALA A 308 11.96 -2.44 -2.06
CA ALA A 308 12.43 -3.52 -2.90
C ALA A 308 12.73 -3.05 -4.32
N ILE A 309 11.83 -2.24 -4.92
CA ILE A 309 12.03 -1.62 -6.24
C ILE A 309 13.22 -0.65 -6.21
N TRP A 310 13.36 0.16 -5.17
CA TRP A 310 14.51 1.05 -5.02
C TRP A 310 15.83 0.28 -4.95
N PHE A 311 15.87 -0.80 -4.16
CA PHE A 311 17.07 -1.61 -3.94
C PHE A 311 17.56 -2.28 -5.24
N ILE A 312 16.67 -2.88 -6.02
CA ILE A 312 17.05 -3.53 -7.30
C ILE A 312 17.45 -2.53 -8.39
N THR A 313 17.11 -1.24 -8.24
CA THR A 313 17.50 -0.18 -9.20
C THR A 313 18.82 0.51 -8.84
N GLN A 314 19.49 0.07 -7.77
CA GLN A 314 20.80 0.57 -7.39
C GLN A 314 21.86 0.15 -8.41
N GLU A 315 22.96 0.90 -8.47
CA GLU A 315 24.07 0.58 -9.37
C GLU A 315 24.95 -0.52 -8.78
N TYR A 316 25.52 -1.37 -9.64
CA TYR A 316 26.49 -2.37 -9.24
C TYR A 316 27.93 -1.83 -9.42
N PRO A 317 28.83 -2.02 -8.46
CA PRO A 317 28.62 -2.66 -7.16
C PRO A 317 27.76 -1.79 -6.21
N ILE A 318 26.89 -2.45 -5.44
CA ILE A 318 26.01 -1.77 -4.48
C ILE A 318 26.86 -1.12 -3.38
N LYS A 319 26.68 0.20 -3.19
CA LYS A 319 27.45 0.99 -2.22
C LYS A 319 27.12 0.56 -0.77
N PRO A 320 28.09 0.60 0.16
CA PRO A 320 27.87 0.15 1.54
C PRO A 320 26.70 0.83 2.27
N TRP A 321 26.51 2.14 2.07
CA TRP A 321 25.42 2.88 2.72
C TRP A 321 24.03 2.39 2.27
N VAL A 322 23.89 1.88 1.04
CA VAL A 322 22.64 1.27 0.54
C VAL A 322 22.34 0.02 1.33
N TRP A 323 23.34 -0.85 1.53
CA TRP A 323 23.20 -2.06 2.34
C TRP A 323 22.81 -1.75 3.79
N VAL A 324 23.39 -0.71 4.38
CA VAL A 324 23.06 -0.29 5.75
C VAL A 324 21.60 0.16 5.84
N LEU A 325 21.15 1.07 4.96
CA LEU A 325 19.76 1.55 4.96
C LEU A 325 18.77 0.41 4.72
N PHE A 326 19.05 -0.44 3.75
CA PHE A 326 18.22 -1.60 3.42
C PHE A 326 18.14 -2.59 4.61
N GLY A 327 19.29 -2.92 5.22
CA GLY A 327 19.33 -3.78 6.41
C GLY A 327 18.57 -3.19 7.60
N THR A 328 18.67 -1.88 7.79
CA THR A 328 17.93 -1.15 8.85
C THR A 328 16.42 -1.27 8.65
N VAL A 329 15.92 -1.17 7.42
CA VAL A 329 14.51 -1.41 7.11
C VAL A 329 14.10 -2.85 7.42
N LEU A 330 14.84 -3.84 6.92
CA LEU A 330 14.48 -5.25 7.16
C LEU A 330 14.41 -5.57 8.65
N VAL A 331 15.37 -5.08 9.43
CA VAL A 331 15.45 -5.35 10.88
C VAL A 331 14.40 -4.55 11.65
N PHE A 332 14.35 -3.23 11.48
CA PHE A 332 13.58 -2.35 12.36
C PHE A 332 12.17 -2.03 11.86
N THR A 333 11.91 -2.21 10.57
CA THR A 333 10.57 -2.05 9.99
C THR A 333 9.87 -3.41 9.85
N SER A 334 10.49 -4.37 9.18
CA SER A 334 9.80 -5.63 8.83
C SER A 334 9.78 -6.62 9.99
N LEU A 335 10.93 -6.91 10.61
CA LEU A 335 11.03 -7.95 11.63
C LEU A 335 10.47 -7.54 13.01
N THR A 336 10.26 -6.25 13.29
CA THR A 336 9.75 -5.79 14.60
C THR A 336 8.31 -6.22 14.88
N ALA A 337 7.57 -6.63 13.85
CA ALA A 337 6.23 -7.21 13.98
C ALA A 337 6.24 -8.69 14.41
N PHE A 338 7.41 -9.33 14.47
CA PHE A 338 7.56 -10.77 14.72
C PHE A 338 8.12 -11.07 16.11
N ASP A 339 7.89 -12.29 16.58
CA ASP A 339 8.32 -12.74 17.90
C ASP A 339 9.84 -12.84 18.10
N VAL A 340 10.61 -12.69 17.02
CA VAL A 340 12.08 -12.56 17.07
C VAL A 340 12.50 -11.35 17.91
N PHE A 341 11.69 -10.28 17.92
CA PHE A 341 11.92 -9.14 18.79
C PHE A 341 11.28 -9.39 20.16
N PRO A 342 11.99 -9.25 21.29
CA PRO A 342 11.41 -9.33 22.63
C PRO A 342 10.19 -8.42 22.80
N SER A 343 9.17 -8.89 23.52
CA SER A 343 7.88 -8.17 23.69
C SER A 343 8.05 -6.73 24.18
N HIS A 344 8.95 -6.49 25.12
CA HIS A 344 9.28 -5.15 25.61
C HIS A 344 9.81 -4.23 24.50
N ILE A 345 10.67 -4.74 23.61
CA ILE A 345 11.20 -3.95 22.49
C ILE A 345 10.08 -3.67 21.48
N ARG A 346 9.26 -4.66 21.14
CA ARG A 346 8.10 -4.45 20.25
C ARG A 346 7.16 -3.39 20.78
N HIS A 347 6.91 -3.40 22.09
CA HIS A 347 6.08 -2.40 22.75
C HIS A 347 6.66 -1.00 22.64
N LEU A 348 7.98 -0.83 22.80
CA LEU A 348 8.65 0.46 22.56
C LEU A 348 8.50 0.92 21.10
N PHE A 349 8.62 0.00 20.13
CA PHE A 349 8.44 0.32 18.72
C PHE A 349 7.01 0.79 18.40
N ILE A 350 6.02 0.22 19.07
CA ILE A 350 4.61 0.63 18.95
C ILE A 350 4.41 2.00 19.63
N ILE A 351 4.83 2.14 20.89
CA ILE A 351 4.69 3.40 21.65
C ILE A 351 5.29 4.56 20.87
N TYR A 352 6.47 4.39 20.29
CA TYR A 352 7.20 5.50 19.68
C TYR A 352 7.07 5.56 18.15
N SER A 353 6.26 4.70 17.53
CA SER A 353 6.14 4.63 16.06
C SER A 353 7.49 4.41 15.36
N LEU A 354 8.45 3.74 16.01
CA LEU A 354 9.84 3.62 15.51
C LEU A 354 9.95 2.79 14.24
N LYS A 355 8.96 1.92 13.96
CA LYS A 355 8.86 1.17 12.70
C LYS A 355 8.91 2.08 11.46
N ALA A 356 8.44 3.32 11.57
CA ALA A 356 8.43 4.28 10.48
C ALA A 356 9.80 4.88 10.15
N PHE A 357 10.67 5.00 11.15
CA PHE A 357 11.91 5.77 11.04
C PHE A 357 12.84 5.28 9.92
N PRO A 358 13.15 3.97 9.77
CA PRO A 358 13.99 3.49 8.68
C PRO A 358 13.45 3.84 7.30
N CYS A 359 12.14 3.70 7.09
CA CYS A 359 11.50 4.06 5.83
C CYS A 359 11.55 5.56 5.55
N CYS A 360 11.44 6.41 6.57
CA CYS A 360 11.56 7.86 6.42
C CYS A 360 12.96 8.25 5.96
N VAL A 361 14.02 7.71 6.60
CA VAL A 361 15.42 7.98 6.20
C VAL A 361 15.67 7.50 4.78
N LEU A 362 15.21 6.30 4.44
CA LEU A 362 15.36 5.75 3.09
C LEU A 362 14.61 6.60 2.05
N TRP A 363 13.40 7.08 2.36
CA TRP A 363 12.66 7.99 1.48
C TRP A 363 13.45 9.26 1.15
N PHE A 364 14.06 9.92 2.15
CA PHE A 364 14.94 11.07 1.91
C PHE A 364 16.14 10.70 1.02
N ALA A 365 16.74 9.53 1.21
CA ALA A 365 17.81 9.05 0.35
C ALA A 365 17.35 8.82 -1.10
N CYS A 366 16.14 8.30 -1.31
CA CYS A 366 15.56 8.17 -2.65
C CYS A 366 15.31 9.54 -3.30
N ILE A 367 14.75 10.50 -2.56
CA ILE A 367 14.54 11.87 -3.07
C ILE A 367 15.88 12.50 -3.47
N TYR A 368 16.90 12.38 -2.61
CA TYR A 368 18.25 12.86 -2.91
C TYR A 368 18.80 12.23 -4.20
N GLN A 369 18.72 10.91 -4.35
CA GLN A 369 19.15 10.22 -5.58
C GLN A 369 18.38 10.70 -6.81
N LEU A 370 17.05 10.82 -6.74
CA LEU A 370 16.23 11.31 -7.85
C LEU A 370 16.57 12.74 -8.27
N LEU A 371 16.99 13.58 -7.33
CA LEU A 371 17.38 14.98 -7.60
C LEU A 371 18.80 15.10 -8.15
N THR A 372 19.73 14.24 -7.72
CA THR A 372 21.18 14.42 -7.98
C THR A 372 21.76 13.45 -9.00
N ASP A 373 21.23 12.22 -9.10
CA ASP A 373 21.82 11.21 -9.98
C ASP A 373 21.66 11.64 -11.44
N LYS A 374 22.71 11.43 -12.24
CA LYS A 374 22.61 11.48 -13.69
C LYS A 374 22.02 10.13 -14.13
N HIS A 375 20.71 10.06 -14.35
CA HIS A 375 20.08 8.85 -14.89
C HIS A 375 20.44 8.69 -16.37
N SER A 376 21.67 8.23 -16.65
CA SER A 376 22.13 7.96 -18.01
C SER A 376 21.24 6.91 -18.68
N LEU A 377 21.02 7.07 -19.98
CA LEU A 377 20.27 6.14 -20.84
C LEU A 377 20.99 4.79 -21.05
N THR A 378 22.19 4.61 -20.49
CA THR A 378 23.02 3.41 -20.69
C THR A 378 22.29 2.15 -20.25
N ASP A 379 22.16 1.22 -21.20
CA ASP A 379 21.57 -0.10 -21.11
C ASP A 379 21.93 -0.80 -19.80
N LYS A 380 20.99 -0.79 -18.85
CA LYS A 380 21.12 -1.58 -17.62
C LYS A 380 20.73 -3.03 -17.90
N LYS A 381 21.53 -3.69 -18.75
CA LYS A 381 21.38 -5.10 -19.19
C LYS A 381 21.29 -6.12 -18.06
N TRP A 382 21.53 -5.74 -16.81
CA TRP A 382 21.47 -6.62 -15.64
C TRP A 382 20.17 -6.48 -14.82
N ILE A 383 19.42 -5.38 -14.99
CA ILE A 383 18.17 -5.12 -14.27
C ILE A 383 16.96 -5.58 -15.09
N PHE A 384 16.97 -5.24 -16.38
CA PHE A 384 15.84 -5.41 -17.28
C PHE A 384 15.91 -6.73 -18.06
N GLN A 385 14.75 -7.29 -18.41
CA GLN A 385 14.66 -8.33 -19.44
C GLN A 385 15.07 -7.69 -20.77
N ASP A 386 15.84 -8.43 -21.58
CA ASP A 386 16.23 -7.99 -22.93
C ASP A 386 14.99 -7.76 -23.82
#